data_AF-A0A4Y2I9K4-F1
#
_entry.id   AF-A0A4Y2I9K4-F1
#
_cell.length_a   1.000
_cell.length_b   1.000
_cell.length_c   1.000
_cell.angle_alpha   90.00
_cell.angle_beta   90.00
_cell.angle_gamma   90.00
#
_symmetry.space_group_name_H-M   'P 1'
#
loop_
_entity.id
_entity.type
_entity.pdbx_description
1 polymer ?
#
loop_
_entity_poly.entity_id
_entity_poly.type
_entity_poly.pdbx_seq_one_letter_code
_entity_poly.pdbx_strand_id
1 'polypeptide(L)'
;MWNRRELWCLAFRNESVKGHNTNNFSEVAVRIFKDEVLSRVREYNVITLIDFCSTTLEGYYNRRLQKFANFRNPGPRLFLRKMKKKALDSRNPINPDTRKKILCNESQFSVLSGNVTYFVDVLSACCSCSAGKLGKFCKHQFAVCYYFNISCKNFLQLERKKNMK
;
A
#
# COMPACT_ATOMS: atom_id res chain seq x y z
N MET A 1 3.20 37.25 -21.15
CA MET A 1 2.83 35.85 -20.82
C MET A 1 4.00 34.86 -20.91
N TRP A 2 4.98 35.07 -21.80
CA TRP A 2 6.12 34.15 -21.98
C TRP A 2 7.02 33.95 -20.74
N ASN A 3 7.08 34.92 -19.83
CA ASN A 3 7.88 34.87 -18.60
C ASN A 3 7.39 33.84 -17.56
N ARG A 4 6.23 33.21 -17.77
CA ARG A 4 5.72 32.12 -16.91
C ARG A 4 5.52 30.81 -17.68
N ARG A 5 6.19 30.65 -18.84
CA ARG A 5 6.08 29.45 -19.70
C ARG A 5 6.36 28.14 -18.96
N GLU A 6 7.21 28.19 -17.94
CA GLU A 6 7.59 27.06 -17.09
C GLU A 6 6.40 26.43 -16.34
N LEU A 7 5.34 27.20 -16.08
CA LEU A 7 4.13 26.69 -15.42
C LEU A 7 3.24 25.83 -16.33
N TRP A 8 3.39 25.94 -17.66
CA TRP A 8 2.45 25.36 -18.63
C TRP A 8 3.13 24.49 -19.69
N CYS A 9 4.40 24.76 -20.02
CA CYS A 9 5.18 23.95 -20.95
C CYS A 9 5.55 22.59 -20.35
N LEU A 10 5.17 21.52 -21.04
CA LEU A 10 5.38 20.13 -20.63
C LEU A 10 6.86 19.79 -20.33
N ALA A 11 7.78 20.41 -21.05
CA ALA A 11 9.23 20.19 -20.91
C ALA A 11 9.81 20.66 -19.56
N PHE A 12 9.12 21.54 -18.81
CA PHE A 12 9.58 22.08 -17.53
C PHE A 12 8.89 21.45 -16.30
N ARG A 13 8.11 20.38 -16.49
CA ARG A 13 7.46 19.66 -15.38
C ARG A 13 8.46 18.79 -14.61
N ASN A 14 8.57 18.98 -13.30
CA ASN A 14 9.32 18.13 -12.38
C ASN A 14 8.39 17.52 -11.30
N GLU A 15 8.90 16.65 -10.43
CA GLU A 15 8.11 16.03 -9.34
C GLU A 15 7.49 17.03 -8.35
N SER A 16 8.01 18.26 -8.27
CA SER A 16 7.47 19.35 -7.44
C SER A 16 6.28 20.06 -8.11
N VAL A 17 6.20 20.08 -9.44
CA VAL A 17 5.05 20.59 -10.19
C VAL A 17 4.06 19.43 -10.40
N LYS A 18 3.39 19.04 -9.30
CA LYS A 18 2.35 18.00 -9.28
C LYS A 18 1.16 18.42 -10.16
N GLY A 19 1.20 18.14 -11.46
CA GLY A 19 0.00 18.19 -12.30
C GLY A 19 -1.06 17.22 -11.76
N HIS A 20 -2.30 17.70 -11.56
CA HIS A 20 -3.56 16.98 -11.31
C HIS A 20 -3.59 15.73 -10.41
N ASN A 21 -2.52 15.38 -9.68
CA ASN A 21 -2.47 14.14 -8.90
C ASN A 21 -3.43 14.20 -7.70
N THR A 22 -3.65 15.38 -7.11
CA THR A 22 -4.62 15.55 -6.01
C THR A 22 -6.05 15.26 -6.47
N ASN A 23 -6.41 15.74 -7.67
CA ASN A 23 -7.72 15.49 -8.26
C ASN A 23 -7.94 13.99 -8.55
N ASN A 24 -6.90 13.30 -9.02
CA ASN A 24 -6.96 11.86 -9.23
C ASN A 24 -7.22 11.09 -7.93
N PHE A 25 -6.61 11.49 -6.80
CA PHE A 25 -6.89 10.82 -5.52
C PHE A 25 -8.31 11.08 -5.01
N SER A 26 -8.82 12.31 -5.12
CA SER A 26 -10.21 12.61 -4.74
C SER A 26 -11.22 11.90 -5.64
N GLU A 27 -11.00 11.88 -6.95
CA GLU A 27 -11.86 11.16 -7.90
C GLU A 27 -11.85 9.65 -7.63
N VAL A 28 -10.68 9.07 -7.38
CA VAL A 28 -10.57 7.65 -7.03
C VAL A 28 -11.26 7.36 -5.70
N ALA A 29 -11.11 8.21 -4.69
CA ALA A 29 -11.77 8.05 -3.40
C ALA A 29 -13.31 8.09 -3.53
N VAL A 30 -13.84 9.07 -4.26
CA VAL A 30 -15.27 9.19 -4.55
C VAL A 30 -15.78 7.99 -5.35
N ARG A 31 -15.01 7.53 -6.36
CA ARG A 31 -15.34 6.34 -7.14
C ARG A 31 -15.39 5.09 -6.28
N ILE A 32 -14.40 4.87 -5.41
CA ILE A 32 -14.39 3.74 -4.48
C ILE A 32 -15.60 3.81 -3.55
N PHE A 33 -15.91 4.98 -3.00
CA PHE A 33 -17.08 5.13 -2.12
C PHE A 33 -18.37 4.78 -2.86
N LYS A 34 -18.57 5.31 -4.07
CA LYS A 34 -19.74 5.04 -4.90
C LYS A 34 -19.84 3.56 -5.31
N ASP A 35 -18.73 2.95 -5.68
CA ASP A 35 -18.70 1.59 -6.22
C ASP A 35 -18.75 0.52 -5.12
N GLU A 36 -17.96 0.67 -4.07
CA GLU A 36 -17.76 -0.36 -3.03
C GLU A 36 -18.66 -0.20 -1.81
N VAL A 37 -18.98 1.05 -1.44
CA VAL A 37 -19.80 1.34 -0.26
C VAL A 37 -21.27 1.47 -0.65
N LEU A 38 -21.54 2.27 -1.69
CA LEU A 38 -22.89 2.50 -2.20
C LEU A 38 -23.35 1.49 -3.26
N SER A 39 -22.49 0.53 -3.63
CA SER A 39 -22.80 -0.57 -4.57
C SER A 39 -23.34 -0.10 -5.93
N ARG A 40 -22.95 1.10 -6.39
CA ARG A 40 -23.45 1.75 -7.62
C ARG A 40 -24.98 1.85 -7.70
N VAL A 41 -25.70 1.92 -6.56
CA VAL A 41 -27.14 2.18 -6.60
C VAL A 41 -27.37 3.54 -7.27
N ARG A 42 -28.28 3.53 -8.25
CA ARG A 42 -28.37 4.55 -9.31
C ARG A 42 -28.64 5.95 -8.74
N GLU A 43 -29.41 6.07 -7.66
CA GLU A 43 -29.78 7.34 -7.03
C GLU A 43 -30.00 7.15 -5.52
N TYR A 44 -29.11 7.71 -4.69
CA TYR A 44 -29.45 8.08 -3.31
C TYR A 44 -29.90 9.54 -3.35
N ASN A 45 -31.06 9.87 -2.76
CA ASN A 45 -31.41 11.25 -2.46
C ASN A 45 -30.36 11.83 -1.49
N VAL A 46 -30.11 13.14 -1.52
CA VAL A 46 -29.16 13.79 -0.61
C VAL A 46 -29.49 13.49 0.84
N ILE A 47 -30.78 13.49 1.20
CA ILE A 47 -31.25 13.17 2.56
C ILE A 47 -30.89 11.72 2.93
N THR A 48 -31.11 10.75 2.03
CA THR A 48 -30.82 9.33 2.31
C THR A 48 -29.32 9.05 2.31
N LEU A 49 -28.52 9.83 1.57
CA LEU A 49 -27.06 9.74 1.63
C LEU A 49 -26.52 10.26 2.97
N ILE A 50 -27.05 11.38 3.47
CA ILE A 50 -26.68 11.92 4.79
C ILE A 50 -27.05 10.91 5.88
N ASP A 51 -28.28 10.40 5.85
CA ASP A 51 -28.73 9.37 6.80
C ASP A 51 -27.83 8.13 6.76
N PHE A 52 -27.51 7.61 5.56
CA PHE A 52 -26.60 6.48 5.41
C PHE A 52 -25.21 6.76 6.01
N CYS A 53 -24.63 7.93 5.74
CA CYS A 53 -23.33 8.33 6.27
C CYS A 53 -23.35 8.45 7.80
N SER A 54 -24.46 8.89 8.39
CA SER A 54 -24.61 9.10 9.83
C SER A 54 -24.98 7.84 10.60
N THR A 55 -25.71 6.89 10.01
CA THR A 55 -26.28 5.74 10.75
C THR A 55 -25.72 4.39 10.31
N THR A 56 -25.48 4.20 9.01
CA THR A 56 -25.25 2.87 8.42
C THR A 56 -23.78 2.65 8.04
N LEU A 57 -23.06 3.72 7.72
CA LEU A 57 -21.67 3.67 7.26
C LEU A 57 -20.74 3.03 8.29
N GLU A 58 -20.90 3.36 9.57
CA GLU A 58 -20.12 2.74 10.64
C GLU A 58 -20.36 1.23 10.71
N GLY A 59 -21.64 0.81 10.69
CA GLY A 59 -22.02 -0.61 10.67
C GLY A 59 -21.50 -1.34 9.43
N TYR A 60 -21.42 -0.67 8.28
CA TYR A 60 -20.77 -1.21 7.08
C TYR A 60 -19.28 -1.49 7.32
N TYR A 61 -18.52 -0.51 7.83
CA TYR A 61 -17.09 -0.70 8.09
C TYR A 61 -16.82 -1.72 9.19
N ASN A 62 -17.61 -1.72 10.27
CA ASN A 62 -17.50 -2.73 11.33
C ASN A 62 -17.68 -4.15 10.78
N ARG A 63 -18.71 -4.39 9.94
CA ARG A 63 -18.89 -5.70 9.28
C ARG A 63 -17.73 -6.05 8.35
N ARG A 64 -17.16 -5.07 7.63
CA ARG A 64 -16.01 -5.29 6.74
C ARG A 64 -14.75 -5.66 7.52
N LEU A 65 -14.49 -4.99 8.64
CA LEU A 65 -13.39 -5.31 9.56
C LEU A 65 -13.59 -6.68 10.22
N GLN A 66 -14.81 -7.02 10.66
CA GLN A 66 -15.12 -8.35 11.19
C GLN A 66 -14.92 -9.46 10.14
N LYS A 67 -15.36 -9.24 8.89
CA LYS A 67 -15.12 -10.20 7.78
C LYS A 67 -13.62 -10.40 7.54
N PHE A 68 -12.83 -9.33 7.64
CA PHE A 68 -11.37 -9.39 7.55
C PHE A 68 -10.76 -10.16 8.72
N ALA A 69 -11.12 -9.82 9.97
CA ALA A 69 -10.61 -10.46 11.18
C ALA A 69 -10.96 -11.95 11.27
N ASN A 70 -12.17 -12.32 10.84
CA ASN A 70 -12.64 -13.70 10.80
C ASN A 70 -12.12 -14.49 9.58
N PHE A 71 -11.15 -13.96 8.83
CA PHE A 71 -10.55 -14.56 7.63
C PHE A 71 -11.57 -14.99 6.56
N ARG A 72 -12.78 -14.42 6.57
CA ARG A 72 -13.84 -14.73 5.59
C ARG A 72 -13.59 -14.09 4.23
N ASN A 73 -12.57 -13.23 4.12
CA ASN A 73 -12.10 -12.67 2.85
C ASN A 73 -10.70 -13.24 2.52
N PRO A 74 -10.56 -14.03 1.44
CA PRO A 74 -9.28 -14.62 1.07
C PRO A 74 -8.31 -13.60 0.44
N GLY A 75 -8.79 -12.43 0.00
CA GLY A 75 -8.01 -11.43 -0.74
C GLY A 75 -6.68 -11.04 -0.09
N PRO A 76 -6.67 -10.58 1.17
CA PRO A 76 -5.43 -10.26 1.89
C PRO A 76 -4.47 -11.45 2.00
N ARG A 77 -4.99 -12.64 2.32
CA ARG A 77 -4.18 -13.87 2.41
C ARG A 77 -3.56 -14.26 1.06
N LEU A 78 -4.35 -14.20 -0.01
CA LEU A 78 -3.90 -14.47 -1.38
C LEU A 78 -2.87 -13.44 -1.84
N PHE A 79 -3.06 -12.17 -1.49
CA PHE A 79 -2.11 -11.10 -1.76
C PHE A 79 -0.78 -11.32 -1.03
N LEU A 80 -0.82 -11.69 0.26
CA LEU A 80 0.38 -12.02 1.03
C LEU A 80 1.10 -13.23 0.43
N ARG A 81 0.35 -14.29 0.06
CA ARG A 81 0.91 -15.48 -0.61
C ARG A 81 1.56 -15.13 -1.94
N LYS A 82 0.97 -14.19 -2.70
CA LYS A 82 1.54 -13.67 -3.94
C LYS A 82 2.84 -12.89 -3.68
N MET A 83 2.91 -12.08 -2.62
CA MET A 83 4.13 -11.37 -2.25
C MET A 83 5.23 -12.32 -1.76
N LYS A 84 4.86 -13.37 -1.00
CA LYS A 84 5.77 -14.45 -0.62
C LYS A 84 6.40 -15.11 -1.84
N LYS A 85 5.58 -15.57 -2.79
CA LYS A 85 6.07 -16.15 -4.05
C LYS A 85 6.98 -15.20 -4.82
N LYS A 86 6.65 -13.91 -4.88
CA LYS A 86 7.48 -12.90 -5.55
C LYS A 86 8.80 -12.60 -4.84
N ALA A 87 8.85 -12.75 -3.53
CA ALA A 87 10.05 -12.46 -2.75
C ALA A 87 10.98 -13.68 -2.66
N LEU A 88 10.43 -14.88 -2.51
CA LEU A 88 11.17 -16.12 -2.23
C LEU A 88 11.33 -17.02 -3.46
N ASP A 89 10.29 -17.15 -4.29
CA ASP A 89 10.21 -18.17 -5.34
C ASP A 89 10.31 -17.56 -6.76
N SER A 90 10.69 -16.29 -6.88
CA SER A 90 10.79 -15.60 -8.17
C SER A 90 12.14 -15.84 -8.84
N ARG A 91 12.26 -15.50 -10.14
CA ARG A 91 13.54 -15.56 -10.88
C ARG A 91 14.68 -14.80 -10.18
N ASN A 92 14.35 -13.74 -9.42
CA ASN A 92 15.30 -12.96 -8.63
C ASN A 92 14.87 -13.00 -7.15
N PRO A 93 15.12 -14.11 -6.44
CA PRO A 93 14.73 -14.26 -5.05
C PRO A 93 15.55 -13.32 -4.16
N ILE A 94 14.97 -12.88 -3.05
CA ILE A 94 15.61 -11.99 -2.10
C ILE A 94 16.27 -12.85 -1.02
N ASN A 95 17.55 -13.15 -1.23
CA ASN A 95 18.34 -14.01 -0.34
C ASN A 95 18.60 -13.36 1.02
N PRO A 96 18.80 -14.19 2.07
CA PRO A 96 18.99 -13.67 3.41
C PRO A 96 20.23 -12.82 3.61
N ASP A 97 21.32 -13.18 2.95
CA ASP A 97 22.63 -12.55 3.10
C ASP A 97 22.73 -11.20 2.38
N THR A 98 21.76 -10.91 1.51
CA THR A 98 21.74 -9.72 0.66
C THR A 98 21.01 -8.52 1.29
N ARG A 99 20.62 -8.65 2.57
CA ARG A 99 19.93 -7.60 3.32
C ARG A 99 20.79 -7.11 4.45
N LYS A 100 20.99 -5.80 4.50
CA LYS A 100 21.72 -5.15 5.59
C LYS A 100 20.83 -4.12 6.25
N LYS A 101 20.70 -4.20 7.58
CA LYS A 101 20.15 -3.11 8.38
C LYS A 101 21.10 -1.92 8.25
N ILE A 102 20.58 -0.76 7.93
CA ILE A 102 21.40 0.44 7.77
C ILE A 102 21.68 0.95 9.19
N LEU A 103 22.94 0.90 9.64
CA LEU A 103 23.31 1.30 11.01
C LEU A 103 22.90 2.73 11.35
N CYS A 104 22.79 3.60 10.36
CA CYS A 104 22.43 5.01 10.53
C CYS A 104 20.96 5.26 10.90
N ASN A 105 20.05 4.30 10.68
CA ASN A 105 18.63 4.44 11.02
C ASN A 105 18.01 3.06 11.31
N GLU A 106 17.50 2.87 12.53
CA GLU A 106 16.96 1.57 12.96
C GLU A 106 15.75 1.08 12.14
N SER A 107 15.06 2.01 11.46
CA SER A 107 13.88 1.74 10.66
C SER A 107 14.15 1.42 9.19
N GLN A 108 15.39 1.61 8.72
CA GLN A 108 15.74 1.47 7.31
C GLN A 108 16.57 0.23 7.02
N PHE A 109 16.17 -0.46 5.95
CA PHE A 109 16.77 -1.71 5.50
C PHE A 109 17.16 -1.58 4.03
N SER A 110 18.36 -2.06 3.71
CA SER A 110 18.78 -2.25 2.32
C SER A 110 18.46 -3.68 1.88
N VAL A 111 17.90 -3.81 0.68
CA VAL A 111 17.46 -5.08 0.11
C VAL A 111 17.97 -5.16 -1.32
N LEU A 112 18.90 -6.07 -1.62
CA LEU A 112 19.30 -6.36 -2.99
C LEU A 112 18.22 -7.23 -3.66
N SER A 113 17.77 -6.86 -4.86
CA SER A 113 16.92 -7.71 -5.69
C SER A 113 17.44 -7.68 -7.12
N GLY A 114 18.04 -8.79 -7.56
CA GLY A 114 18.84 -8.82 -8.79
C GLY A 114 20.09 -7.95 -8.62
N ASN A 115 20.28 -6.96 -9.50
CA ASN A 115 21.45 -6.06 -9.48
C ASN A 115 21.13 -4.68 -8.89
N VAL A 116 19.94 -4.48 -8.33
CA VAL A 116 19.49 -3.18 -7.81
C VAL A 116 19.23 -3.28 -6.31
N THR A 117 19.78 -2.33 -5.56
CA THR A 117 19.55 -2.18 -4.12
C THR A 117 18.34 -1.27 -3.89
N TYR A 118 17.39 -1.76 -3.12
CA TYR A 118 16.21 -1.02 -2.69
C TYR A 118 16.29 -0.69 -1.21
N PHE A 119 15.76 0.48 -0.86
CA PHE A 119 15.65 0.94 0.52
C PHE A 119 14.22 0.75 0.99
N VAL A 120 14.06 0.14 2.15
CA VAL A 120 12.78 -0.10 2.80
C VAL A 120 12.79 0.60 4.13
N ASP A 121 11.84 1.49 4.35
CA ASP A 121 11.61 2.11 5.65
C ASP A 121 10.34 1.53 6.27
N VAL A 122 10.51 0.84 7.40
CA VAL A 122 9.42 0.15 8.09
C VAL A 122 8.52 1.12 8.85
N LEU A 123 9.05 2.28 9.29
CA LEU A 123 8.27 3.26 10.03
C LEU A 123 7.28 4.02 9.14
N SER A 124 7.73 4.43 7.95
CA SER A 124 6.89 5.05 6.92
C SER A 124 6.16 4.03 6.04
N ALA A 125 6.51 2.75 6.15
CA ALA A 125 5.97 1.65 5.35
C ALA A 125 6.14 1.86 3.84
N CYS A 126 7.24 2.50 3.45
CA CYS A 126 7.58 2.83 2.08
C CYS A 126 8.81 2.04 1.60
N CYS A 127 8.93 1.90 0.28
CA CYS A 127 10.09 1.30 -0.34
C CYS A 127 10.49 2.11 -1.57
N SER A 128 11.78 2.23 -1.87
CA SER A 128 12.28 2.96 -3.04
C SER A 128 11.88 2.33 -4.39
N CYS A 129 11.26 1.15 -4.41
CA CYS A 129 10.76 0.57 -5.64
C CYS A 129 9.50 1.29 -6.15
N SER A 130 9.27 1.25 -7.46
CA SER A 130 8.12 1.90 -8.11
C SER A 130 6.78 1.47 -7.51
N ALA A 131 6.67 0.22 -7.06
CA ALA A 131 5.47 -0.30 -6.42
C ALA A 131 5.27 0.22 -4.99
N GLY A 132 6.35 0.39 -4.22
CA GLY A 132 6.31 0.68 -2.79
C GLY A 132 6.54 2.14 -2.41
N LYS A 133 6.90 3.01 -3.37
CA LYS A 133 7.21 4.42 -3.11
C LYS A 133 6.03 5.22 -2.57
N LEU A 134 4.80 4.76 -2.84
CA LEU A 134 3.54 5.36 -2.36
C LEU A 134 2.92 4.56 -1.19
N GLY A 135 3.72 3.78 -0.44
CA GLY A 135 3.25 3.06 0.75
C GLY A 135 2.54 1.73 0.47
N LYS A 136 2.43 1.29 -0.79
CA LYS A 136 1.86 -0.02 -1.13
C LYS A 136 2.81 -1.15 -0.74
N PHE A 137 2.26 -2.21 -0.15
CA PHE A 137 3.03 -3.36 0.28
C PHE A 137 3.68 -4.10 -0.90
N CYS A 138 5.02 -4.15 -0.93
CA CYS A 138 5.80 -4.71 -2.02
C CYS A 138 6.62 -5.94 -1.59
N LYS A 139 7.21 -6.65 -2.56
CA LYS A 139 8.03 -7.85 -2.29
C LYS A 139 9.25 -7.57 -1.38
N HIS A 140 9.85 -6.38 -1.49
CA HIS A 140 10.99 -5.97 -0.65
C HIS A 140 10.56 -5.76 0.81
N GLN A 141 9.43 -5.08 1.04
CA GLN A 141 8.85 -4.93 2.37
C GLN A 141 8.46 -6.28 2.97
N PHE A 142 7.89 -7.19 2.16
CA PHE A 142 7.62 -8.55 2.59
C PHE A 142 8.91 -9.26 3.05
N ALA A 143 10.00 -9.17 2.29
CA ALA A 143 11.26 -9.81 2.67
C ALA A 143 11.79 -9.25 4.00
N VAL A 144 11.80 -7.93 4.18
CA VAL A 144 12.22 -7.32 5.45
C VAL A 144 11.36 -7.84 6.62
N CYS A 145 10.04 -7.79 6.47
CA CYS A 145 9.12 -8.19 7.52
C CYS A 145 9.15 -9.71 7.79
N TYR A 146 9.39 -10.55 6.78
CA TYR A 146 9.50 -12.01 6.93
C TYR A 146 10.78 -12.44 7.67
N TYR A 147 11.92 -11.86 7.31
CA TYR A 147 13.21 -12.33 7.80
C TYR A 147 13.70 -11.64 9.08
N PHE A 148 13.38 -10.35 9.27
CA PHE A 148 13.68 -9.65 10.53
C PHE A 148 12.56 -9.79 11.57
N ASN A 149 11.47 -10.50 11.23
CA ASN A 149 10.30 -10.69 12.10
C ASN A 149 9.69 -9.36 12.60
N ILE A 150 9.69 -8.34 11.75
CA ILE A 150 9.17 -7.00 12.06
C ILE A 150 7.77 -6.84 11.47
N SER A 151 6.86 -6.18 12.20
CA SER A 151 5.54 -5.84 11.68
C SER A 151 5.60 -4.61 10.75
N CYS A 152 5.12 -4.77 9.52
CA CYS A 152 4.97 -3.69 8.56
C CYS A 152 3.62 -2.98 8.78
N LYS A 153 3.58 -1.66 8.95
CA LYS A 153 2.33 -0.92 9.24
C LYS A 153 1.28 -1.00 8.13
N ASN A 154 1.72 -1.09 6.88
CA ASN A 154 0.86 -1.09 5.70
C ASN A 154 0.31 -2.48 5.32
N PHE A 155 0.64 -3.53 6.08
CA PHE A 155 0.08 -4.84 5.86
C PHE A 155 0.05 -5.67 7.15
N LEU A 156 -1.14 -6.08 7.57
CA LEU A 156 -1.31 -6.96 8.73
C LEU A 156 -0.71 -8.33 8.44
N GLN A 157 0.28 -8.73 9.25
CA GLN A 157 0.87 -10.06 9.16
C GLN A 157 -0.18 -11.11 9.52
N LEU A 158 -0.52 -11.98 8.56
CA LEU A 158 -1.56 -12.99 8.76
C LEU A 158 -1.07 -14.24 9.49
N GLU A 159 0.25 -14.43 9.63
CA GLU A 159 0.81 -15.58 10.34
C GLU A 159 2.12 -15.15 11.03
N ARG A 160 2.08 -14.88 12.34
CA ARG A 160 3.28 -15.06 13.15
C ARG A 160 3.56 -16.55 13.15
N LYS A 161 4.73 -17.00 12.67
CA LYS A 161 5.22 -18.32 13.04
C LYS A 161 5.24 -18.36 14.57
N LYS A 162 4.28 -19.05 15.19
CA LYS A 162 4.53 -19.60 16.52
C LYS A 162 5.75 -20.48 16.33
N ASN A 163 6.86 -20.13 16.98
CA ASN A 163 8.08 -20.91 16.96
C ASN A 163 7.69 -22.36 17.26
N MET A 164 7.84 -23.21 16.26
CA MET A 164 7.79 -24.65 16.43
C MET A 164 9.08 -24.98 17.17
N LYS A 165 9.00 -24.97 18.51
CA LYS A 165 9.95 -25.67 19.36
C LYS A 165 9.71 -27.16 19.19
#